data_AF-A0A1G1PQL6-F1
#
_entry.id   AF-A0A1G1PQL6-F1
#
_cell.length_a   1.000
_cell.length_b   1.000
_cell.length_c   1.000
_cell.angle_alpha   90.00
_cell.angle_beta   90.00
_cell.angle_gamma   90.00
#
_symmetry.space_group_name_H-M   'P 1'
#
loop_
_entity.id
_entity.type
_entity.pdbx_description
1 polymer ?
#
loop_
_entity_poly.entity_id
_entity_poly.type
_entity_poly.pdbx_seq_one_letter_code
_entity_poly.pdbx_strand_id
1 'polypeptide(L)'
;MSEDKFKELVDKFRPALKRLSAKNRFLGFIDKDDLYQEAVINLWNRFKEGRLENKTSSYIARGCYFHIQNYIRTHKVRNNILSLEEPIAFGEEERFCLKDIIRDENQDTLAQVNRRFIVDDIMNNGLTKREKDVFKLLYTGINLRQIAKKLGISHVRVVKLKQNIRDKYRVKFFDNGVTKA
;
A
#
# COMPACT_ATOMS: atom_id res chain seq x y z
N MET A 1 -0.46 -39.48 11.19
CA MET A 1 -0.48 -38.66 12.42
C MET A 1 -1.95 -38.33 12.68
N SER A 2 -2.59 -38.93 13.69
CA SER A 2 -4.07 -38.94 13.82
C SER A 2 -4.60 -37.57 14.28
N GLU A 3 -5.61 -37.06 13.58
CA GLU A 3 -6.34 -35.82 13.92
C GLU A 3 -6.95 -35.89 15.32
N ASP A 4 -7.32 -37.08 15.79
CA ASP A 4 -7.89 -37.31 17.12
C ASP A 4 -6.90 -36.92 18.23
N LYS A 5 -5.61 -37.25 18.07
CA LYS A 5 -4.57 -36.86 19.03
C LYS A 5 -4.41 -35.34 19.13
N PHE A 6 -4.59 -34.63 18.02
CA PHE A 6 -4.55 -33.18 18.05
C PHE A 6 -5.80 -32.59 18.71
N LYS A 7 -6.97 -33.16 18.46
CA LYS A 7 -8.22 -32.75 19.10
C LYS A 7 -8.14 -32.85 20.62
N GLU A 8 -7.65 -33.98 21.14
CA GLU A 8 -7.40 -34.18 22.58
C GLU A 8 -6.43 -33.13 23.15
N LEU A 9 -5.37 -32.83 22.40
CA LEU A 9 -4.40 -31.80 22.78
C LEU A 9 -5.05 -30.42 22.85
N VAL A 10 -5.85 -30.04 21.86
CA VAL A 10 -6.58 -28.77 21.84
C VAL A 10 -7.53 -28.70 23.02
N ASP A 11 -8.29 -29.75 23.31
CA ASP A 11 -9.23 -29.77 24.43
C ASP A 11 -8.53 -29.63 25.79
N LYS A 12 -7.37 -30.28 25.96
CA LYS A 12 -6.52 -30.11 27.14
C LYS A 12 -6.06 -28.66 27.34
N PHE A 13 -5.68 -27.96 26.28
CA PHE A 13 -5.17 -26.58 26.35
C PHE A 13 -6.25 -25.51 26.21
N ARG A 14 -7.46 -25.85 25.78
CA ARG A 14 -8.57 -24.94 25.53
C ARG A 14 -8.80 -23.92 26.65
N PRO A 15 -8.82 -24.30 27.95
CA PRO A 15 -9.00 -23.32 29.02
C PRO A 15 -7.85 -22.31 29.11
N ALA A 16 -6.61 -22.77 28.90
CA ALA A 16 -5.44 -21.89 28.92
C ALA A 16 -5.44 -20.93 27.72
N LEU A 17 -5.70 -21.44 26.51
CA LEU A 17 -5.74 -20.63 25.29
C LEU A 17 -6.84 -19.57 25.37
N LYS A 18 -8.06 -19.94 25.81
CA LYS A 18 -9.15 -18.96 25.99
C LYS A 18 -8.78 -17.86 27.00
N ARG A 19 -8.12 -18.21 28.11
CA ARG A 19 -7.64 -17.20 29.08
C ARG A 19 -6.59 -16.27 28.48
N LEU A 20 -5.67 -16.78 27.66
CA LEU A 20 -4.65 -15.98 27.00
C LEU A 20 -5.28 -15.00 26.00
N SER A 21 -6.21 -15.46 25.19
CA SER A 21 -6.90 -14.63 24.20
C SER A 21 -7.78 -13.57 24.85
N ALA A 22 -8.46 -13.90 25.95
CA ALA A 22 -9.34 -12.96 26.66
C ALA A 22 -8.59 -11.79 27.33
N LYS A 23 -7.33 -12.00 27.77
CA LYS A 23 -6.51 -10.95 28.41
C LYS A 23 -6.04 -9.86 27.44
N ASN A 24 -6.12 -10.08 26.13
CA ASN A 24 -5.63 -9.18 25.09
C ASN A 24 -6.78 -8.52 24.33
N ARG A 25 -7.86 -8.19 25.04
CA ARG A 25 -9.05 -7.55 24.48
C ARG A 25 -8.67 -6.14 24.00
N PHE A 26 -9.04 -5.78 22.76
CA PHE A 26 -8.88 -4.45 22.13
C PHE A 26 -7.53 -4.16 21.45
N LEU A 27 -7.33 -4.75 20.26
CA LEU A 27 -6.17 -4.50 19.39
C LEU A 27 -6.55 -3.93 18.02
N GLY A 28 -7.71 -3.27 17.94
CA GLY A 28 -8.34 -2.86 16.69
C GLY A 28 -9.23 -3.97 16.16
N PHE A 29 -8.91 -4.50 14.99
CA PHE A 29 -9.70 -5.53 14.29
C PHE A 29 -9.48 -6.96 14.79
N ILE A 30 -8.52 -7.18 15.69
CA ILE A 30 -8.22 -8.52 16.21
C ILE A 30 -9.02 -8.73 17.49
N ASP A 31 -9.93 -9.70 17.47
CA ASP A 31 -10.73 -10.06 18.62
C ASP A 31 -10.17 -11.28 19.38
N LYS A 32 -10.88 -11.69 20.44
CA LYS A 32 -10.47 -12.82 21.29
C LYS A 32 -10.53 -14.16 20.55
N ASP A 33 -11.45 -14.32 19.60
CA ASP A 33 -11.69 -15.56 18.89
C ASP A 33 -10.66 -15.71 17.77
N ASP A 34 -10.25 -14.62 17.14
CA ASP A 34 -9.08 -14.56 16.25
C ASP A 34 -7.80 -15.00 16.98
N LEU A 35 -7.53 -14.42 18.15
CA LEU A 35 -6.35 -14.79 18.94
C LEU A 35 -6.38 -16.25 19.41
N TYR A 36 -7.58 -16.78 19.68
CA TYR A 36 -7.73 -18.21 20.00
C TYR A 36 -7.40 -19.08 18.78
N GLN A 37 -7.91 -18.73 17.61
CA GLN A 37 -7.63 -19.46 16.36
C GLN A 37 -6.13 -19.46 16.04
N GLU A 38 -5.47 -18.30 16.12
CA GLU A 38 -4.02 -18.19 15.91
C GLU A 38 -3.21 -19.05 16.89
N ALA A 39 -3.65 -19.11 18.16
CA ALA A 39 -3.01 -19.97 19.14
C ALA A 39 -3.17 -21.46 18.82
N VAL A 40 -4.33 -21.86 18.29
CA VAL A 40 -4.60 -23.25 17.84
C VAL A 40 -3.79 -23.57 16.58
N ILE A 41 -3.67 -22.65 15.61
CA ILE A 41 -2.83 -22.80 14.42
C ILE A 41 -1.36 -22.98 14.83
N ASN A 42 -0.87 -22.18 15.78
CA ASN A 42 0.48 -22.36 16.31
C ASN A 42 0.68 -23.75 16.94
N LEU A 43 -0.30 -24.20 17.73
CA LEU A 43 -0.26 -25.50 18.36
C LEU A 43 -0.26 -26.63 17.32
N TRP A 44 -1.07 -26.51 16.27
CA TRP A 44 -1.12 -27.44 15.14
C TRP A 44 0.21 -27.55 14.42
N ASN A 45 0.82 -26.41 14.09
CA ASN A 45 2.12 -26.40 13.40
C ASN A 45 3.19 -27.09 14.24
N ARG A 46 3.27 -26.78 15.54
CA ARG A 46 4.23 -27.42 16.45
C ARG A 46 3.95 -28.91 16.66
N PHE A 47 2.69 -29.31 16.64
CA PHE A 47 2.28 -30.71 16.71
C PHE A 47 2.73 -31.47 15.45
N LYS A 48 2.48 -30.93 14.26
CA LYS A 48 2.93 -31.53 12.98
C LYS A 48 4.44 -31.69 12.88
N GLU A 49 5.19 -30.77 13.48
CA GLU A 49 6.65 -30.79 13.49
C GLU A 49 7.25 -31.67 14.60
N GLY A 50 6.43 -32.36 15.42
CA GLY A 50 6.91 -33.16 16.55
C GLY A 50 7.52 -32.34 17.70
N ARG A 51 7.42 -31.01 17.67
CA ARG A 51 8.07 -30.10 18.65
C ARG A 51 7.41 -30.09 20.03
N LEU A 52 6.34 -30.85 20.21
CA LEU A 52 5.59 -30.97 21.46
C LEU A 52 5.94 -32.23 22.25
N GLU A 53 6.69 -33.16 21.66
CA GLU A 53 7.13 -34.37 22.34
C GLU A 53 8.01 -34.02 23.56
N ASN A 54 7.76 -34.70 24.68
CA ASN A 54 8.47 -34.52 25.95
C ASN A 54 8.43 -33.09 26.53
N LYS A 55 7.47 -32.26 26.10
CA LYS A 55 7.28 -30.92 26.66
C LYS A 55 6.20 -30.91 27.74
N THR A 56 6.47 -30.17 28.82
CA THR A 56 5.49 -29.98 29.88
C THR A 56 4.35 -29.09 29.40
N SER A 57 3.17 -29.24 30.02
CA SER A 57 2.01 -28.40 29.71
C SER A 57 2.30 -26.90 29.89
N SER A 58 3.08 -26.55 30.92
CA SER A 58 3.48 -25.15 31.16
C SER A 58 4.35 -24.59 30.04
N TYR A 59 5.29 -25.38 29.51
CA TYR A 59 6.14 -24.99 28.39
C TYR A 59 5.32 -24.76 27.11
N ILE A 60 4.39 -25.67 26.80
CA ILE A 60 3.53 -25.56 25.62
C ILE A 60 2.67 -24.29 25.72
N ALA A 61 1.97 -24.11 26.84
CA ALA A 61 1.12 -22.94 27.08
C ALA A 61 1.90 -21.62 27.01
N ARG A 62 3.13 -21.59 27.55
CA ARG A 62 3.99 -20.40 27.50
C ARG A 62 4.48 -20.10 26.08
N GLY A 63 4.73 -21.12 25.27
CA GLY A 63 5.01 -20.95 23.84
C GLY A 63 3.84 -20.33 23.08
N CYS A 64 2.62 -20.80 23.32
CA CYS A 64 1.41 -20.19 22.74
C CYS A 64 1.23 -18.74 23.20
N TYR A 65 1.50 -18.43 24.48
CA TYR A 65 1.49 -17.05 24.98
C TYR A 65 2.43 -16.13 24.21
N PHE A 66 3.71 -16.50 24.07
CA PHE A 66 4.67 -15.67 23.35
C PHE A 66 4.34 -15.54 21.87
N HIS A 67 3.80 -16.60 21.25
CA HIS A 67 3.33 -16.54 19.87
C HIS A 67 2.22 -15.50 19.72
N ILE A 68 1.20 -15.53 20.58
CA ILE A 68 0.11 -14.55 20.60
C ILE A 68 0.67 -13.14 20.80
N GLN A 69 1.57 -12.92 21.76
CA GLN A 69 2.17 -11.60 21.98
C GLN A 69 2.92 -11.08 20.74
N ASN A 70 3.63 -11.96 20.03
CA ASN A 70 4.31 -11.57 18.79
C ASN A 70 3.33 -11.31 17.64
N TYR A 71 2.27 -12.11 17.51
CA TYR A 71 1.21 -11.91 16.54
C TYR A 71 0.58 -10.53 16.71
N ILE A 72 0.21 -10.20 17.95
CA ILE A 72 -0.31 -8.88 18.34
C ILE A 72 0.68 -7.77 17.95
N ARG A 73 1.95 -7.90 18.33
CA ARG A 73 2.98 -6.89 18.04
C ARG A 73 3.15 -6.61 16.54
N THR A 74 2.99 -7.63 15.72
CA THR A 74 3.22 -7.57 14.26
C THR A 74 1.98 -7.18 13.46
N HIS A 75 0.78 -7.50 13.96
CA HIS A 75 -0.48 -7.29 13.25
C HIS A 75 -1.37 -6.21 13.86
N LYS A 76 -1.04 -5.69 15.05
CA LYS A 76 -1.73 -4.53 15.61
C LYS A 76 -1.57 -3.35 14.67
N VAL A 77 -2.70 -2.82 14.22
CA VAL A 77 -2.75 -1.57 13.46
C VAL A 77 -2.18 -0.47 14.35
N ARG A 78 -1.09 0.16 13.90
CA ARG A 78 -0.42 1.25 14.63
C ARG A 78 -0.99 2.63 14.34
N ASN A 79 -1.81 2.73 13.30
CA ASN A 79 -2.36 4.00 12.84
C ASN A 79 -3.75 4.19 13.44
N ASN A 80 -4.08 5.42 13.82
CA ASN A 80 -5.46 5.81 14.12
C ASN A 80 -6.24 5.76 12.81
N ILE A 81 -6.86 4.62 12.54
CA ILE A 81 -7.81 4.47 11.44
C ILE A 81 -9.12 5.07 11.93
N LEU A 82 -9.59 6.08 11.21
CA LEU A 82 -10.92 6.65 11.39
C LEU A 82 -11.83 6.04 10.33
N SER A 83 -13.04 5.68 10.74
CA SER A 83 -14.04 5.22 9.79
C SER A 83 -14.61 6.43 9.05
N LEU A 84 -14.60 6.40 7.72
CA LEU A 84 -15.22 7.45 6.90
C LEU A 84 -16.74 7.46 7.01
N GLU A 85 -17.32 6.37 7.52
CA GLU A 85 -18.75 6.17 7.75
C GLU A 85 -19.17 6.56 9.18
N GLU A 86 -18.22 6.89 10.06
CA GLU A 86 -18.54 7.33 11.41
C GLU A 86 -19.14 8.75 11.38
N PRO A 87 -20.33 8.96 11.98
CA PRO A 87 -20.95 10.28 12.01
C PRO A 87 -20.09 11.25 12.81
N ILE A 88 -19.76 12.38 12.20
CA ILE A 88 -19.01 13.47 12.85
C ILE A 88 -19.92 14.63 13.30
N ALA A 89 -21.14 14.69 12.76
CA ALA A 89 -22.17 15.63 13.17
C ALA A 89 -23.56 15.01 12.98
N PHE A 90 -24.49 15.41 13.84
CA PHE A 90 -25.90 15.02 13.79
C PHE A 90 -26.74 16.28 13.51
N GLY A 91 -27.40 16.31 12.36
CA GLY A 91 -28.48 17.26 12.09
C GLY A 91 -29.82 16.74 12.62
N GLU A 92 -30.89 17.54 12.46
CA GLU A 92 -32.24 17.17 12.93
C GLU A 92 -32.76 15.89 12.26
N GLU A 93 -32.39 15.62 11.00
CA GLU A 93 -32.80 14.41 10.26
C GLU A 93 -31.67 13.66 9.53
N GLU A 94 -30.46 14.23 9.44
CA GLU A 94 -29.34 13.64 8.69
C GLU A 94 -28.06 13.49 9.53
N ARG A 95 -27.27 12.47 9.19
CA ARG A 95 -25.96 12.20 9.76
C ARG A 95 -24.90 12.57 8.73
N PHE A 96 -23.95 13.39 9.12
CA PHE A 96 -22.81 13.75 8.27
C PHE A 96 -21.60 12.92 8.67
N CYS A 97 -21.00 12.25 7.70
CA CYS A 97 -19.84 11.41 7.89
C CYS A 97 -18.60 12.03 7.23
N LEU A 98 -17.40 11.53 7.58
CA LEU A 98 -16.15 12.04 7.02
C LEU A 98 -16.08 11.91 5.49
N LYS A 99 -16.67 10.85 4.92
CA LYS A 99 -16.74 10.65 3.46
C LYS A 99 -17.45 11.78 2.71
N ASP A 100 -18.40 12.47 3.35
CA ASP A 100 -19.23 13.49 2.71
C ASP A 100 -18.48 14.83 2.58
N ILE A 101 -17.39 15.00 3.34
CA ILE A 101 -16.59 16.24 3.41
C ILE A 101 -15.30 16.13 2.59
N ILE A 102 -14.73 14.92 2.48
CA ILE A 102 -13.48 14.70 1.77
C ILE A 102 -13.70 14.95 0.27
N ARG A 103 -13.01 15.95 -0.28
CA ARG A 103 -13.04 16.29 -1.70
C ARG A 103 -12.10 15.39 -2.48
N ASP A 104 -12.52 14.98 -3.68
CA ASP A 104 -11.64 14.31 -4.63
C ASP A 104 -10.74 15.35 -5.33
N GLU A 105 -9.47 15.40 -4.93
CA GLU A 105 -8.47 16.31 -5.49
C GLU A 105 -8.14 16.03 -6.97
N ASN A 106 -8.56 14.89 -7.52
CA ASN A 106 -8.26 14.51 -8.90
C ASN A 106 -9.28 15.03 -9.92
N GLN A 107 -10.40 15.61 -9.47
CA GLN A 107 -11.53 16.01 -10.33
C GLN A 107 -11.43 17.43 -10.90
N ASP A 108 -10.27 18.08 -10.89
CA ASP A 108 -10.11 19.30 -11.67
C ASP A 108 -10.02 18.97 -13.17
N THR A 109 -11.19 18.77 -13.78
CA THR A 109 -11.35 18.51 -15.21
C THR A 109 -10.74 19.62 -16.05
N LEU A 110 -10.78 20.88 -15.58
CA LEU A 110 -10.14 22.01 -16.26
C LEU A 110 -8.62 21.86 -16.22
N ALA A 111 -8.02 21.50 -15.09
CA ALA A 111 -6.59 21.20 -15.03
C ALA A 111 -6.20 19.98 -15.88
N GLN A 112 -7.05 18.96 -15.98
CA GLN A 112 -6.79 17.82 -16.88
C GLN A 112 -6.82 18.24 -18.36
N VAL A 113 -7.82 19.02 -18.75
CA VAL A 113 -7.96 19.57 -20.12
C VAL A 113 -6.80 20.51 -20.45
N ASN A 114 -6.44 21.41 -19.54
CA ASN A 114 -5.30 22.32 -19.69
C ASN A 114 -3.98 21.55 -19.88
N ARG A 115 -3.75 20.48 -19.10
CA ARG A 115 -2.58 19.62 -19.27
C ARG A 115 -2.52 18.99 -20.66
N ARG A 116 -3.66 18.57 -21.21
CA ARG A 116 -3.75 18.01 -22.56
C ARG A 116 -3.45 19.06 -23.64
N PHE A 117 -4.02 20.26 -23.52
CA PHE A 117 -3.74 21.36 -24.44
C PHE A 117 -2.26 21.77 -24.44
N ILE A 118 -1.62 21.81 -23.28
CA ILE A 118 -0.18 22.09 -23.17
C ILE A 118 0.62 21.02 -23.92
N VAL A 119 0.32 19.74 -23.69
CA VAL A 119 0.99 18.63 -24.40
C VAL A 119 0.79 18.74 -25.92
N ASP A 120 -0.44 19.00 -26.37
CA ASP A 120 -0.77 19.12 -27.79
C ASP A 120 -0.07 20.31 -28.44
N ASP A 121 -0.05 21.49 -27.80
CA ASP A 121 0.68 22.66 -28.29
C ASP A 121 2.18 22.38 -28.41
N ILE A 122 2.78 21.66 -27.47
CA ILE A 122 4.21 21.33 -27.56
C ILE A 122 4.47 20.30 -28.66
N MET A 123 3.60 19.30 -28.78
CA MET A 123 3.68 18.29 -29.82
C MET A 123 3.50 18.89 -31.21
N ASN A 124 2.81 20.02 -31.35
CA ASN A 124 2.57 20.67 -32.63
C ASN A 124 3.57 21.80 -32.92
N ASN A 125 4.03 22.55 -31.90
CA ASN A 125 4.79 23.79 -32.04
C ASN A 125 6.04 23.84 -31.15
N GLY A 126 7.09 23.08 -31.47
CA GLY A 126 8.40 23.22 -30.83
C GLY A 126 9.35 22.03 -30.99
N LEU A 127 8.81 20.81 -31.11
CA LEU A 127 9.61 19.59 -31.22
C LEU A 127 9.81 19.14 -32.67
N THR A 128 11.04 18.73 -32.99
CA THR A 128 11.36 18.01 -34.23
C THR A 128 10.75 16.60 -34.20
N LYS A 129 10.63 15.94 -35.36
CA LYS A 129 10.09 14.57 -35.45
C LYS A 129 10.76 13.60 -34.46
N ARG A 130 12.09 13.61 -34.39
CA ARG A 130 12.86 12.77 -33.45
C ARG A 130 12.63 13.12 -31.98
N GLU A 131 12.45 14.40 -31.67
CA GLU A 131 12.12 14.82 -30.30
C GLU A 131 10.70 14.40 -29.91
N LYS A 132 9.74 14.48 -30.84
CA LYS A 132 8.36 13.97 -30.63
C LYS A 132 8.35 12.47 -30.34
N ASP A 133 9.15 11.69 -31.06
CA ASP A 133 9.25 10.24 -30.86
C ASP A 133 9.84 9.90 -29.48
N VAL A 134 10.88 10.61 -29.05
CA VAL A 134 11.46 10.47 -27.70
C VAL A 134 10.45 10.93 -26.64
N PHE A 135 9.77 12.06 -26.83
CA PHE A 135 8.82 12.60 -25.88
C PHE A 135 7.63 11.66 -25.64
N LYS A 136 7.04 11.09 -26.70
CA LYS A 136 5.96 10.08 -26.58
C LYS A 136 6.39 8.89 -25.73
N LEU A 137 7.61 8.39 -25.95
CA LEU A 137 8.12 7.26 -25.18
C LEU A 137 8.44 7.64 -23.72
N LEU A 138 8.96 8.84 -23.47
CA LEU A 138 9.14 9.36 -22.10
C LEU A 138 7.80 9.42 -21.35
N TYR A 139 6.73 9.86 -22.03
CA TYR A 139 5.40 9.95 -21.45
C TYR A 139 4.83 8.58 -21.02
N THR A 140 5.25 7.49 -21.67
CA THR A 140 4.87 6.12 -21.27
C THR A 140 5.63 5.58 -20.06
N GLY A 141 6.57 6.34 -19.47
CA GLY A 141 7.29 5.95 -18.25
C GLY A 141 8.45 4.96 -18.46
N ILE A 142 8.85 4.67 -19.70
CA ILE A 142 9.99 3.78 -19.97
C ILE A 142 11.34 4.49 -19.83
N ASN A 143 12.37 3.74 -19.46
CA ASN A 143 13.68 4.33 -19.18
C ASN A 143 14.46 4.69 -20.46
N LEU A 144 15.44 5.59 -20.35
CA LEU A 144 16.20 6.11 -21.49
C LEU A 144 16.97 5.04 -22.29
N ARG A 145 17.36 3.92 -21.66
CA ARG A 145 18.02 2.80 -22.35
C ARG A 145 17.04 2.01 -23.20
N GLN A 146 15.81 1.80 -22.69
CA GLN A 146 14.73 1.17 -23.44
C GLN A 146 14.30 2.04 -24.62
N ILE A 147 14.25 3.36 -24.46
CA ILE A 147 13.98 4.30 -25.55
C ILE A 147 15.04 4.20 -26.64
N ALA A 148 16.32 4.18 -26.25
CA ALA A 148 17.44 4.04 -27.18
C ALA A 148 17.32 2.77 -28.03
N LYS A 149 17.00 1.64 -27.38
CA LYS A 149 16.77 0.36 -28.04
C LYS A 149 15.57 0.40 -28.99
N LYS A 150 14.44 1.00 -28.57
CA LYS A 150 13.22 1.10 -29.40
C LYS A 150 13.40 1.99 -30.63
N LEU A 151 14.16 3.08 -30.50
CA LEU A 151 14.38 4.04 -31.58
C LEU A 151 15.62 3.74 -32.44
N GLY A 152 16.39 2.70 -32.12
CA GLY A 152 17.60 2.35 -32.86
C GLY A 152 18.70 3.42 -32.80
N ILE A 153 18.78 4.18 -31.68
CA ILE A 153 19.76 5.26 -31.49
C ILE A 153 20.58 5.04 -30.23
N SER A 154 21.73 5.72 -30.12
CA SER A 154 22.57 5.60 -28.93
C SER A 154 21.90 6.20 -27.69
N HIS A 155 22.17 5.62 -26.52
CA HIS A 155 21.67 6.13 -25.24
C HIS A 155 22.04 7.60 -25.01
N VAL A 156 23.28 7.98 -25.35
CA VAL A 156 23.76 9.37 -25.28
C VAL A 156 22.92 10.30 -26.18
N ARG A 157 22.49 9.83 -27.36
CA ARG A 157 21.61 10.61 -28.24
C ARG A 157 20.24 10.84 -27.61
N VAL A 158 19.67 9.85 -26.93
CA VAL A 158 18.40 10.01 -26.20
C VAL A 158 18.53 11.04 -25.07
N VAL A 159 19.64 11.02 -24.33
CA VAL A 159 19.91 12.01 -23.27
C VAL A 159 19.97 13.43 -23.85
N LYS A 160 20.68 13.62 -24.98
CA LYS A 160 20.73 14.92 -25.67
C LYS A 160 19.35 15.37 -26.15
N LEU A 161 18.55 14.46 -26.74
CA LEU A 161 17.19 14.78 -27.17
C LEU A 161 16.29 15.17 -25.99
N LYS A 162 16.37 14.46 -24.86
CA LYS A 162 15.66 14.83 -23.62
C LYS A 162 16.05 16.23 -23.14
N GLN A 163 17.34 16.56 -23.19
CA GLN A 163 17.83 17.89 -22.79
C GLN A 163 17.31 18.98 -23.73
N ASN A 164 17.38 18.78 -25.04
CA ASN A 164 16.84 19.73 -26.02
C ASN A 164 15.34 19.95 -25.85
N ILE A 165 14.57 18.88 -25.59
CA ILE A 165 13.14 18.95 -25.25
C ILE A 165 12.98 19.85 -24.03
N ARG A 166 13.69 19.60 -22.93
CA ARG A 166 13.62 20.41 -21.71
C ARG A 166 13.91 21.89 -21.96
N ASP A 167 14.96 22.20 -22.72
CA ASP A 167 15.37 23.58 -22.97
C ASP A 167 14.32 24.34 -23.79
N LYS A 168 13.72 23.70 -24.80
CA LYS A 168 12.61 24.27 -25.59
C LYS A 168 11.37 24.54 -24.74
N TYR A 169 11.05 23.66 -23.80
CA TYR A 169 9.94 23.88 -22.86
C TYR A 169 10.23 25.05 -21.93
N ARG A 170 11.46 25.15 -21.41
CA ARG A 170 11.87 26.23 -20.50
C ARG A 170 11.69 27.60 -21.18
N VAL A 171 12.20 27.74 -22.40
CA VAL A 171 12.11 28.99 -23.15
C VAL A 171 10.65 29.39 -23.39
N LYS A 172 9.81 28.44 -23.82
CA LYS A 172 8.42 28.73 -24.21
C LYS A 172 7.51 29.12 -23.04
N PHE A 173 7.67 28.46 -21.89
CA PHE A 173 6.72 28.58 -20.76
C PHE A 173 7.26 29.33 -19.54
N PHE A 174 8.58 29.52 -19.42
CA PHE A 174 9.18 30.13 -18.23
C PHE A 174 10.03 31.38 -18.55
N ASP A 175 10.69 31.45 -19.70
CA ASP A 175 11.61 32.56 -20.02
C ASP A 175 10.95 33.71 -20.84
N ASN A 176 9.70 33.55 -21.33
CA ASN A 176 8.95 34.58 -22.08
C ASN A 176 8.35 35.71 -21.19
N GLY A 177 8.65 35.73 -19.89
CA GLY A 177 8.15 36.72 -18.93
C GLY A 177 9.10 37.89 -18.63
N VAL A 178 10.30 37.94 -19.22
CA VAL A 178 11.21 39.10 -19.06
C VAL A 178 11.12 39.99 -20.28
N THR A 179 9.97 40.67 -20.43
CA THR A 179 9.93 41.90 -21.22
C THR A 179 10.74 42.93 -20.43
N LYS A 180 11.93 43.28 -20.92
CA LYS A 180 12.68 44.43 -20.42
C LYS A 180 11.78 45.66 -20.47
N ALA A 181 11.81 46.43 -19.37
CA ALA A 181 11.23 47.75 -19.24
C ALA A 181 11.71 48.71 -20.34
#